data_AF-A0A2V7XZW3-F1
#
_entry.id   AF-A0A2V7XZW3-F1
#
_cell.length_a   1.000
_cell.length_b   1.000
_cell.length_c   1.000
_cell.angle_alpha   90.00
_cell.angle_beta   90.00
_cell.angle_gamma   90.00
#
_symmetry.space_group_name_H-M   'P 1'
#
loop_
_entity.id
_entity.type
_entity.pdbx_description
1 polymer ?
#
loop_
_entity_poly.entity_id
_entity_poly.type
_entity_poly.pdbx_seq_one_letter_code
_entity_poly.pdbx_strand_id
1 'polypeptide(L)'
;MRFLLLALSVAPLFAQTKDFTPADFPVAPCAPANSCRTFSDSEIVSAAFKFYGLQLDMNWVLAHRAAVLKELEAACKRHATCLATPGSTFWFCDDVLANEAHSVCPKLFPNDKQCAVFMEVYLLGVDIKAKEIWQSAQACAAKSPAQQHTKPLEVWMRPEILPPHFKGRITFFAVDADTHLPVYAKFKFENQIVYAPASPEGLPATIYPFDYTPKFKRVPNAAGHTDVVPPTVTVTAPYYPDQKFQLAAEVPKLIANMRREKNTITIEAKDATTGKPVEMRVMSGGDPIGETNKPIALRKNERGQIWLTSMFDMYSDVVVAKAR
;
A
#
# COMPACT_ATOMS: atom_id res chain seq x y z
N MET A 1 33.83 -7.06 44.73
CA MET A 1 33.27 -7.61 43.48
C MET A 1 31.78 -7.32 43.44
N ARG A 2 31.35 -6.27 42.73
CA ARG A 2 29.95 -5.97 42.42
C ARG A 2 29.84 -5.92 40.90
N PHE A 3 29.19 -6.92 40.30
CA PHE A 3 28.88 -6.96 38.88
C PHE A 3 27.65 -6.07 38.63
N LEU A 4 27.86 -4.95 37.96
CA LEU A 4 26.79 -4.09 37.46
C LEU A 4 26.33 -4.66 36.11
N LEU A 5 25.17 -5.34 36.11
CA LEU A 5 24.49 -5.77 34.90
C LEU A 5 23.92 -4.53 34.20
N LEU A 6 24.60 -4.09 33.14
CA LEU A 6 24.04 -3.14 32.17
C LEU A 6 22.96 -3.88 31.37
N ALA A 7 21.72 -3.78 31.82
CA ALA A 7 20.57 -4.09 30.99
C ALA A 7 20.47 -3.00 29.92
N LEU A 8 21.14 -3.22 28.78
CA LEU A 8 20.82 -2.56 27.52
C LEU A 8 19.40 -2.97 27.15
N SER A 9 18.43 -2.19 27.63
CA SER A 9 17.10 -2.13 27.04
C SER A 9 17.27 -1.71 25.60
N VAL A 10 17.35 -2.69 24.70
CA VAL A 10 16.99 -2.54 23.30
C VAL A 10 15.51 -2.17 23.32
N ALA A 11 15.25 -0.86 23.46
CA ALA A 11 13.95 -0.33 23.14
C ALA A 11 13.67 -0.82 21.71
N PRO A 12 12.58 -1.55 21.45
CA PRO A 12 12.17 -1.73 20.07
C PRO A 12 12.08 -0.31 19.52
N LEU A 13 12.82 -0.03 18.44
CA LEU A 13 12.48 1.09 17.59
C LEU A 13 11.01 0.88 17.25
N PHE A 14 10.14 1.57 17.98
CA PHE A 14 8.74 1.68 17.65
C PHE A 14 8.74 2.05 16.19
N ALA A 15 8.05 1.24 15.39
CA ALA A 15 7.62 1.60 14.07
C ALA A 15 7.23 3.08 14.12
N GLN A 16 8.09 3.96 13.61
CA GLN A 16 7.66 5.29 13.24
C GLN A 16 6.65 5.02 12.15
N THR A 17 5.38 4.95 12.54
CA THR A 17 4.28 4.99 11.60
C THR A 17 4.52 6.28 10.83
N LYS A 18 5.00 6.17 9.59
CA LYS A 18 5.16 7.34 8.72
C LYS A 18 3.84 8.08 8.75
N ASP A 19 3.85 9.26 9.38
CA ASP A 19 2.67 10.11 9.46
C ASP A 19 2.42 10.57 8.03
N PHE A 20 1.26 10.17 7.50
CA PHE A 20 0.88 10.46 6.13
C PHE A 20 0.21 11.84 6.03
N THR A 21 -0.03 12.52 7.16
CA THR A 21 -0.78 13.77 7.26
C THR A 21 -0.19 14.64 8.38
N PRO A 22 1.05 15.16 8.23
CA PRO A 22 1.70 15.91 9.29
C PRO A 22 0.91 17.17 9.65
N ALA A 23 0.97 17.55 10.93
CA ALA A 23 0.31 18.75 11.45
C ALA A 23 0.88 20.05 10.84
N ASP A 24 2.20 20.09 10.63
CA ASP A 24 2.92 21.23 10.09
C ASP A 24 3.30 20.95 8.63
N PHE A 25 2.77 21.76 7.71
CA PHE A 25 3.04 21.68 6.28
C PHE A 25 2.92 23.06 5.64
N PRO A 26 3.66 23.33 4.55
CA PRO A 26 3.50 24.54 3.78
C PRO A 26 2.15 24.53 3.06
N VAL A 27 1.33 25.56 3.30
CA VAL A 27 0.04 25.74 2.63
C VAL A 27 0.27 26.19 1.19
N ALA A 28 -0.40 25.54 0.24
CA ALA A 28 -0.28 25.92 -1.18
C ALA A 28 -0.78 27.36 -1.41
N PRO A 29 -0.13 28.15 -2.30
CA PRO A 29 -0.57 29.52 -2.59
C PRO A 29 -2.02 29.63 -3.10
N CYS A 30 -2.50 28.61 -3.81
CA CYS A 30 -3.87 28.53 -4.32
C CYS A 30 -4.85 27.79 -3.39
N ALA A 31 -4.43 27.49 -2.16
CA ALA A 31 -5.28 26.81 -1.18
C ALA A 31 -6.50 27.70 -0.85
N PRO A 32 -7.74 27.18 -1.02
CA PRO A 32 -8.94 27.93 -0.69
C PRO A 32 -9.03 28.14 0.82
N ALA A 33 -9.37 29.36 1.25
CA ALA A 33 -9.52 29.69 2.66
C ALA A 33 -10.60 28.86 3.38
N ASN A 34 -11.60 28.34 2.64
CA ASN A 34 -12.78 27.66 3.19
C ASN A 34 -13.01 26.28 2.52
N SER A 35 -12.00 25.42 2.50
CA SER A 35 -12.06 24.07 1.88
C SER A 35 -13.11 23.15 2.50
N CYS A 36 -13.30 23.21 3.82
CA CYS A 36 -14.25 22.40 4.57
C CYS A 36 -15.61 23.08 4.77
N ARG A 37 -16.10 23.77 3.74
CA ARG A 37 -17.43 24.37 3.82
C ARG A 37 -18.47 23.25 3.85
N THR A 38 -19.26 23.18 4.91
CA THR A 38 -20.38 22.22 5.05
C THR A 38 -21.73 22.95 5.19
N PHE A 39 -22.77 22.26 5.64
CA PHE A 39 -24.08 22.80 5.98
C PHE A 39 -24.02 23.82 7.14
N SER A 40 -24.95 24.78 7.14
CA SER A 40 -25.21 25.64 8.30
C SER A 40 -25.84 24.84 9.46
N ASP A 41 -25.93 25.42 10.65
CA ASP A 41 -26.51 24.74 11.82
C ASP A 41 -27.96 24.28 11.58
N SER A 42 -28.77 25.11 10.93
CA SER A 42 -30.17 24.77 10.61
C SER A 42 -30.30 23.70 9.54
N GLU A 43 -29.34 23.64 8.61
CA GLU A 43 -29.34 22.68 7.50
C GLU A 43 -28.79 21.32 7.92
N ILE A 44 -27.79 21.26 8.81
CA ILE A 44 -27.07 20.01 9.10
C ILE A 44 -27.96 18.95 9.74
N VAL A 45 -28.88 19.36 10.64
CA VAL A 45 -29.86 18.46 11.25
C VAL A 45 -30.82 17.90 10.21
N SER A 46 -31.29 18.75 9.30
CA SER A 46 -32.19 18.34 8.22
C SER A 46 -31.49 17.45 7.19
N ALA A 47 -30.20 17.71 6.91
CA ALA A 47 -29.38 16.91 6.02
C ALA A 47 -29.14 15.50 6.57
N ALA A 48 -28.92 15.36 7.88
CA ALA A 48 -28.80 14.06 8.54
C ALA A 48 -30.00 13.14 8.23
N PHE A 49 -31.21 13.68 8.38
CA PHE A 49 -32.42 12.92 8.10
C PHE A 49 -32.61 12.71 6.59
N LYS A 50 -32.44 13.75 5.78
CA LYS A 50 -32.72 13.70 4.35
C LYS A 50 -31.82 12.73 3.59
N PHE A 51 -30.54 12.69 3.90
CA PHE A 51 -29.56 11.89 3.16
C PHE A 51 -29.30 10.52 3.78
N TYR A 52 -29.36 10.41 5.11
CA TYR A 52 -29.03 9.17 5.81
C TYR A 52 -30.17 8.57 6.64
N GLY A 53 -31.31 9.27 6.79
CA GLY A 53 -32.37 8.84 7.68
C GLY A 53 -31.98 8.89 9.17
N LEU A 54 -30.91 9.63 9.51
CA LEU A 54 -30.36 9.71 10.85
C LEU A 54 -30.92 10.93 11.61
N GLN A 55 -31.04 10.80 12.92
CA GLN A 55 -31.37 11.93 13.81
C GLN A 55 -30.10 12.54 14.39
N LEU A 56 -29.98 13.85 14.22
CA LEU A 56 -28.95 14.69 14.84
C LEU A 56 -29.65 15.72 15.74
N ASP A 57 -29.31 15.74 17.02
CA ASP A 57 -29.90 16.67 17.99
C ASP A 57 -29.30 18.07 17.83
N MET A 58 -30.16 19.06 17.55
CA MET A 58 -29.75 20.46 17.42
C MET A 58 -29.07 20.99 18.70
N ASN A 59 -29.55 20.59 19.89
CA ASN A 59 -28.92 21.01 21.15
C ASN A 59 -27.50 20.46 21.26
N TRP A 60 -27.28 19.23 20.78
CA TRP A 60 -25.96 18.63 20.73
C TRP A 60 -25.05 19.41 19.75
N VAL A 61 -25.55 19.74 18.56
CA VAL A 61 -24.80 20.52 17.56
C VAL A 61 -24.36 21.87 18.13
N LEU A 62 -25.28 22.63 18.72
CA LEU A 62 -25.00 23.93 19.30
C LEU A 62 -23.95 23.87 20.43
N ALA A 63 -23.97 22.79 21.23
CA ALA A 63 -23.04 22.61 22.34
C ALA A 63 -21.63 22.14 21.90
N HIS A 64 -21.52 21.31 20.85
CA HIS A 64 -20.28 20.58 20.56
C HIS A 64 -19.63 20.91 19.22
N ARG A 65 -20.35 21.51 18.26
CA ARG A 65 -19.84 21.80 16.91
C ARG A 65 -18.53 22.57 16.93
N ALA A 66 -18.43 23.62 17.74
CA ALA A 66 -17.23 24.45 17.79
C ALA A 66 -15.98 23.64 18.21
N ALA A 67 -16.12 22.71 19.16
CA ALA A 67 -15.04 21.85 19.59
C ALA A 67 -14.62 20.87 18.49
N VAL A 68 -15.57 20.26 17.79
CA VAL A 68 -15.29 19.36 16.65
C VAL A 68 -14.58 20.12 15.53
N LEU A 69 -15.09 21.30 15.15
CA LEU A 69 -14.48 22.10 14.07
C LEU A 69 -13.07 22.55 14.41
N LYS A 70 -12.79 22.87 15.67
CA LYS A 70 -11.45 23.22 16.12
C LYS A 70 -10.45 22.08 15.92
N GLU A 71 -10.84 20.83 16.22
CA GLU A 71 -9.99 19.67 15.96
C GLU A 71 -9.80 19.39 14.46
N LEU A 72 -10.75 19.80 13.63
CA LEU A 72 -10.68 19.65 12.17
C LEU A 72 -9.86 20.75 11.47
N GLU A 73 -9.45 21.83 12.14
CA GLU A 73 -8.78 22.96 11.49
C GLU A 73 -7.53 22.55 10.70
N ALA A 74 -6.69 21.68 11.27
CA ALA A 74 -5.48 21.20 10.60
C ALA A 74 -5.82 20.32 9.39
N ALA A 75 -6.77 19.39 9.54
CA ALA A 75 -7.25 18.54 8.45
C ALA A 75 -7.87 19.38 7.31
N CYS A 76 -8.58 20.45 7.66
CA CYS A 76 -9.17 21.36 6.67
C CYS A 76 -8.13 22.19 5.92
N LYS A 77 -7.05 22.62 6.59
CA LYS A 77 -5.93 23.26 5.91
C LYS A 77 -5.20 22.29 4.96
N ARG A 78 -5.06 21.01 5.35
CA ARG A 78 -4.50 19.96 4.46
C ARG A 78 -5.42 19.72 3.28
N HIS A 79 -6.71 19.59 3.53
CA HIS A 79 -7.73 19.47 2.50
C HIS A 79 -7.64 20.62 1.49
N ALA A 80 -7.55 21.87 1.96
CA ALA A 80 -7.36 23.04 1.11
C ALA A 80 -6.12 22.93 0.22
N THR A 81 -5.00 22.51 0.81
CA THR A 81 -3.75 22.35 0.07
C THR A 81 -3.83 21.21 -0.94
N CYS A 82 -4.48 20.10 -0.60
CA CYS A 82 -4.76 19.00 -1.53
C CYS A 82 -5.59 19.48 -2.73
N LEU A 83 -6.68 20.24 -2.48
CA LEU A 83 -7.53 20.78 -3.54
C LEU A 83 -6.78 21.74 -4.49
N ALA A 84 -5.74 22.42 -3.99
CA ALA A 84 -4.88 23.29 -4.78
C ALA A 84 -3.69 22.57 -5.42
N THR A 85 -3.43 21.32 -5.06
CA THR A 85 -2.34 20.52 -5.63
C THR A 85 -2.73 20.07 -7.03
N PRO A 86 -1.95 20.43 -8.08
CA PRO A 86 -2.27 20.04 -9.45
C PRO A 86 -2.42 18.52 -9.60
N GLY A 87 -3.52 18.08 -10.23
CA GLY A 87 -3.78 16.67 -10.52
C GLY A 87 -4.46 15.87 -9.40
N SER A 88 -4.53 16.40 -8.19
CA SER A 88 -5.40 15.85 -7.14
C SER A 88 -6.87 16.11 -7.52
N THR A 89 -7.72 15.10 -7.34
CA THR A 89 -9.17 15.21 -7.54
C THR A 89 -9.85 15.63 -6.23
N PHE A 90 -11.02 16.27 -6.32
CA PHE A 90 -11.76 16.62 -5.11
C PHE A 90 -12.17 15.37 -4.31
N TRP A 91 -12.65 14.31 -4.97
CA TRP A 91 -12.95 13.03 -4.31
C TRP A 91 -11.77 12.47 -3.50
N PHE A 92 -10.56 12.47 -4.07
CA PHE A 92 -9.37 12.02 -3.35
C PHE A 92 -9.08 12.89 -2.12
N CYS A 93 -9.18 14.21 -2.27
CA CYS A 93 -8.95 15.14 -1.17
C CYS A 93 -10.01 15.01 -0.07
N ASP A 94 -11.27 14.78 -0.43
CA ASP A 94 -12.36 14.51 0.50
C ASP A 94 -12.14 13.17 1.24
N ASP A 95 -11.64 12.14 0.57
CA ASP A 95 -11.29 10.86 1.19
C ASP A 95 -10.11 10.97 2.17
N VAL A 96 -9.11 11.81 1.85
CA VAL A 96 -8.04 12.17 2.80
C VAL A 96 -8.65 12.85 4.03
N LEU A 97 -9.51 13.85 3.84
CA LEU A 97 -10.18 14.55 4.94
C LEU A 97 -11.01 13.58 5.79
N ALA A 98 -11.78 12.69 5.17
CA ALA A 98 -12.61 11.72 5.87
C ALA A 98 -11.79 10.77 6.75
N ASN A 99 -10.65 10.26 6.24
CA ASN A 99 -9.75 9.41 7.00
C ASN A 99 -9.21 10.09 8.27
N GLU A 100 -8.91 11.38 8.20
CA GLU A 100 -8.48 12.15 9.37
C GLU A 100 -9.65 12.46 10.31
N ALA A 101 -10.78 12.90 9.75
CA ALA A 101 -11.94 13.38 10.47
C ALA A 101 -12.62 12.30 11.31
N HIS A 102 -12.66 11.05 10.83
CA HIS A 102 -13.24 9.93 11.59
C HIS A 102 -12.53 9.65 12.92
N SER A 103 -11.30 10.13 13.12
CA SER A 103 -10.59 10.00 14.40
C SER A 103 -11.01 11.04 15.46
N VAL A 104 -11.65 12.14 15.05
CA VAL A 104 -11.98 13.27 15.95
C VAL A 104 -13.05 12.88 16.97
N CYS A 105 -14.11 12.21 16.53
CA CYS A 105 -15.22 11.87 17.43
C CYS A 105 -14.83 10.89 18.54
N PRO A 106 -14.15 9.76 18.26
CA PRO A 106 -13.65 8.88 19.32
C PRO A 106 -12.69 9.57 20.30
N LYS A 107 -11.94 10.59 19.84
CA LYS A 107 -11.02 11.38 20.66
C LYS A 107 -11.73 12.36 21.60
N LEU A 108 -12.67 13.15 21.08
CA LEU A 108 -13.36 14.18 21.86
C LEU A 108 -14.53 13.65 22.68
N PHE A 109 -15.31 12.72 22.10
CA PHE A 109 -16.58 12.24 22.66
C PHE A 109 -16.65 10.70 22.54
N PRO A 110 -15.90 9.97 23.38
CA PRO A 110 -15.87 8.51 23.33
C PRO A 110 -17.29 7.91 23.47
N ASN A 111 -17.65 7.03 22.54
CA ASN A 111 -18.97 6.37 22.46
C ASN A 111 -20.18 7.29 22.19
N ASP A 112 -19.96 8.56 21.82
CA ASP A 112 -21.05 9.46 21.46
C ASP A 112 -21.50 9.26 20.00
N LYS A 113 -22.71 8.71 19.84
CA LYS A 113 -23.30 8.49 18.51
C LYS A 113 -23.66 9.79 17.80
N GLN A 114 -23.98 10.87 18.52
CA GLN A 114 -24.30 12.16 17.92
C GLN A 114 -23.09 12.76 17.22
N CYS A 115 -21.89 12.60 17.78
CA CYS A 115 -20.67 13.03 17.10
C CYS A 115 -20.43 12.27 15.80
N ALA A 116 -20.57 10.93 15.81
CA ALA A 116 -20.41 10.13 14.61
C ALA A 116 -21.40 10.56 13.51
N VAL A 117 -22.69 10.73 13.84
CA VAL A 117 -23.70 11.24 12.90
C VAL A 117 -23.34 12.65 12.40
N PHE A 118 -22.94 13.55 13.30
CA PHE A 118 -22.50 14.89 12.91
C PHE A 118 -21.34 14.83 11.91
N MET A 119 -20.34 13.96 12.14
CA MET A 119 -19.16 13.84 11.29
C MET A 119 -19.51 13.36 9.88
N GLU A 120 -20.34 12.32 9.76
CA GLU A 120 -20.80 11.81 8.45
C GLU A 120 -21.52 12.89 7.65
N VAL A 121 -22.43 13.63 8.30
CA VAL A 121 -23.21 14.68 7.64
C VAL A 121 -22.35 15.91 7.33
N TYR A 122 -21.38 16.21 8.20
CA TYR A 122 -20.38 17.24 7.97
C TYR A 122 -19.59 16.95 6.70
N LEU A 123 -19.03 15.74 6.59
CA LEU A 123 -18.22 15.28 5.46
C LEU A 123 -19.04 15.23 4.17
N LEU A 124 -20.29 14.76 4.21
CA LEU A 124 -21.21 14.85 3.06
C LEU A 124 -21.38 16.29 2.58
N GLY A 125 -21.55 17.24 3.51
CA GLY A 125 -21.69 18.65 3.17
C GLY A 125 -20.42 19.25 2.55
N VAL A 126 -19.24 18.73 2.92
CA VAL A 126 -17.96 19.10 2.29
C VAL A 126 -17.91 18.54 0.86
N ASP A 127 -18.13 17.24 0.67
CA ASP A 127 -18.11 16.58 -0.65
C ASP A 127 -19.03 17.26 -1.67
N ILE A 128 -20.28 17.56 -1.27
CA ILE A 128 -21.25 18.26 -2.15
C ILE A 128 -20.71 19.62 -2.63
N LYS A 129 -19.92 20.31 -1.82
CA LYS A 129 -19.39 21.65 -2.11
C LYS A 129 -17.97 21.63 -2.67
N ALA A 130 -17.25 20.50 -2.55
CA ALA A 130 -15.84 20.38 -2.86
C ALA A 130 -15.54 20.63 -4.34
N LYS A 131 -16.41 20.17 -5.26
CA LYS A 131 -16.19 20.29 -6.71
C LYS A 131 -15.99 21.74 -7.18
N GLU A 132 -16.82 22.68 -6.77
CA GLU A 132 -16.71 24.08 -7.20
C GLU A 132 -15.46 24.76 -6.61
N ILE A 133 -15.14 24.43 -5.35
CA ILE A 133 -13.94 24.89 -4.65
C ILE A 133 -12.68 24.36 -5.35
N TRP A 134 -12.66 23.06 -5.65
CA TRP A 134 -11.60 22.39 -6.39
C TRP A 134 -11.37 23.00 -7.76
N GLN A 135 -12.43 23.21 -8.56
CA GLN A 135 -12.32 23.82 -9.88
C GLN A 135 -11.66 25.20 -9.81
N SER A 136 -12.02 26.00 -8.81
CA SER A 136 -11.43 27.32 -8.60
C SER A 136 -9.96 27.24 -8.18
N ALA A 137 -9.63 26.33 -7.26
CA ALA A 137 -8.26 26.12 -6.79
C ALA A 137 -7.34 25.60 -7.91
N GLN A 138 -7.80 24.63 -8.70
CA GLN A 138 -7.06 24.11 -9.87
C GLN A 138 -6.87 25.19 -10.95
N ALA A 139 -7.89 26.02 -11.20
CA ALA A 139 -7.76 27.13 -12.15
C ALA A 139 -6.74 28.19 -11.69
N CYS A 140 -6.59 28.40 -10.38
CA CYS A 140 -5.50 29.20 -9.82
C CYS A 140 -4.15 28.50 -10.01
N ALA A 141 -4.05 27.23 -9.65
CA ALA A 141 -2.81 26.47 -9.71
C ALA A 141 -2.26 26.38 -11.14
N ALA A 142 -3.15 26.25 -12.14
CA ALA A 142 -2.79 26.21 -13.56
C ALA A 142 -2.18 27.52 -14.11
N LYS A 143 -2.38 28.67 -13.43
CA LYS A 143 -1.78 29.95 -13.83
C LYS A 143 -0.35 30.11 -13.34
N SER A 144 0.06 29.33 -12.35
CA SER A 144 1.47 29.21 -11.99
C SER A 144 2.13 28.33 -13.05
N PRO A 145 3.31 28.67 -13.59
CA PRO A 145 4.01 27.76 -14.48
C PRO A 145 4.09 26.42 -13.77
N ALA A 146 3.59 25.36 -14.43
CA ALA A 146 3.63 24.02 -13.89
C ALA A 146 5.11 23.68 -13.67
N GLN A 147 5.64 24.00 -12.49
CA GLN A 147 6.90 23.45 -12.05
C GLN A 147 6.60 21.97 -11.92
N GLN A 148 7.00 21.21 -12.95
CA GLN A 148 7.15 19.78 -12.79
C GLN A 148 7.99 19.62 -11.51
N HIS A 149 7.44 18.89 -10.55
CA HIS A 149 8.18 18.60 -9.34
C HIS A 149 9.49 17.95 -9.76
N THR A 150 10.61 18.44 -9.23
CA THR A 150 11.93 17.90 -9.58
C THR A 150 12.25 16.66 -8.74
N LYS A 151 11.54 16.49 -7.61
CA LYS A 151 11.65 15.34 -6.71
C LYS A 151 10.53 14.33 -7.01
N PRO A 152 10.82 13.02 -6.98
CA PRO A 152 9.78 12.00 -6.99
C PRO A 152 8.98 12.05 -5.68
N LEU A 153 7.79 11.46 -5.72
CA LEU A 153 6.96 11.26 -4.54
C LEU A 153 7.68 10.37 -3.52
N GLU A 154 7.44 10.62 -2.24
CA GLU A 154 7.80 9.68 -1.19
C GLU A 154 6.73 8.59 -1.13
N VAL A 155 7.14 7.35 -1.40
CA VAL A 155 6.22 6.21 -1.50
C VAL A 155 6.54 5.18 -0.43
N TRP A 156 5.49 4.66 0.20
CA TRP A 156 5.56 3.47 1.05
C TRP A 156 4.25 2.68 0.98
N MET A 157 4.24 1.52 1.64
CA MET A 157 3.05 0.68 1.71
C MET A 157 2.85 0.09 3.10
N ARG A 158 1.63 -0.35 3.38
CA ARG A 158 1.28 -1.16 4.55
C ARG A 158 0.65 -2.47 4.10
N PRO A 159 1.11 -3.64 4.59
CA PRO A 159 2.33 -3.81 5.41
C PRO A 159 3.60 -3.45 4.62
N GLU A 160 4.67 -3.04 5.30
CA GLU A 160 5.91 -2.53 4.66
C GLU A 160 6.66 -3.59 3.85
N ILE A 161 6.57 -4.85 4.26
CA ILE A 161 7.15 -6.01 3.58
C ILE A 161 6.07 -7.09 3.52
N LEU A 162 5.89 -7.69 2.34
CA LEU A 162 4.97 -8.81 2.16
C LEU A 162 5.72 -10.12 2.45
N PRO A 163 5.33 -10.91 3.48
CA PRO A 163 5.97 -12.20 3.75
C PRO A 163 5.73 -13.21 2.62
N PRO A 164 6.46 -14.34 2.61
CA PRO A 164 6.25 -15.40 1.64
C PRO A 164 4.81 -15.90 1.71
N HIS A 165 4.20 -16.16 0.55
CA HIS A 165 2.80 -16.59 0.44
C HIS A 165 1.75 -15.59 0.96
N PHE A 166 2.12 -14.30 1.08
CA PHE A 166 1.19 -13.26 1.52
C PHE A 166 -0.10 -13.25 0.68
N LYS A 167 -1.24 -13.29 1.39
CA LYS A 167 -2.57 -13.06 0.86
C LYS A 167 -3.32 -12.18 1.82
N GLY A 168 -3.58 -10.94 1.42
CA GLY A 168 -4.24 -9.99 2.29
C GLY A 168 -4.33 -8.61 1.69
N ARG A 169 -4.74 -7.67 2.53
CA ARG A 169 -4.96 -6.28 2.14
C ARG A 169 -3.65 -5.50 2.19
N ILE A 170 -3.42 -4.71 1.16
CA ILE A 170 -2.31 -3.76 1.10
C ILE A 170 -2.83 -2.35 0.82
N THR A 171 -2.10 -1.35 1.29
CA THR A 171 -2.38 0.07 1.01
C THR A 171 -1.08 0.75 0.65
N PHE A 172 -1.08 1.49 -0.46
CA PHE A 172 0.04 2.34 -0.83
C PHE A 172 -0.22 3.79 -0.41
N PHE A 173 0.84 4.47 -0.05
CA PHE A 173 0.87 5.87 0.33
C PHE A 173 1.88 6.56 -0.57
N ALA A 174 1.48 7.67 -1.18
CA ALA A 174 2.37 8.57 -1.89
C ALA A 174 2.12 10.00 -1.40
N VAL A 175 3.20 10.67 -0.98
CA VAL A 175 3.16 12.07 -0.57
C VAL A 175 4.16 12.89 -1.34
N ASP A 176 3.88 14.18 -1.47
CA ASP A 176 4.85 15.15 -1.95
C ASP A 176 6.02 15.27 -0.95
N ALA A 177 7.26 15.26 -1.45
CA ALA A 177 8.45 15.19 -0.60
C ALA A 177 8.74 16.48 0.17
N ASP A 178 8.20 17.63 -0.26
CA ASP A 178 8.46 18.92 0.38
C ASP A 178 7.35 19.28 1.39
N THR A 179 6.11 18.92 1.08
CA THR A 179 4.94 19.22 1.90
C THR A 179 4.49 18.05 2.77
N HIS A 180 4.93 16.82 2.45
CA HIS A 180 4.48 15.55 3.04
C HIS A 180 2.96 15.36 2.98
N LEU A 181 2.28 16.01 2.04
CA LEU A 181 0.85 15.85 1.85
C LEU A 181 0.51 14.74 0.85
N PRO A 182 -0.62 14.04 1.03
CA PRO A 182 -1.15 13.06 0.09
C PRO A 182 -1.22 13.60 -1.34
N VAL A 183 -0.74 12.79 -2.28
CA VAL A 183 -0.93 13.02 -3.71
C VAL A 183 -1.68 11.85 -4.31
N TYR A 184 -2.64 12.12 -5.20
CA TYR A 184 -3.34 11.07 -5.92
C TYR A 184 -2.41 10.40 -6.94
N ALA A 185 -1.67 9.39 -6.50
CA ALA A 185 -0.81 8.57 -7.34
C ALA A 185 -1.42 7.21 -7.66
N LYS A 186 -1.23 6.76 -8.90
CA LYS A 186 -1.65 5.44 -9.40
C LYS A 186 -0.50 4.46 -9.33
N PHE A 187 -0.80 3.21 -8.96
CA PHE A 187 0.19 2.14 -8.82
C PHE A 187 -0.06 1.06 -9.86
N LYS A 188 0.90 0.85 -10.77
CA LYS A 188 0.86 -0.19 -11.78
C LYS A 188 1.87 -1.28 -11.46
N PHE A 189 1.39 -2.52 -11.41
CA PHE A 189 2.21 -3.70 -11.17
C PHE A 189 2.63 -4.30 -12.51
N GLU A 190 3.93 -4.53 -12.69
CA GLU A 190 4.49 -5.10 -13.90
C GLU A 190 3.79 -6.41 -14.28
N ASN A 191 3.25 -6.46 -15.50
CA ASN A 191 2.54 -7.62 -16.08
C ASN A 191 1.36 -8.14 -15.23
N GLN A 192 0.75 -7.28 -14.42
CA GLN A 192 -0.36 -7.65 -13.54
C GLN A 192 -1.53 -6.69 -13.68
N ILE A 193 -2.73 -7.27 -13.76
CA ILE A 193 -3.98 -6.54 -13.61
C ILE A 193 -4.39 -6.70 -12.15
N VAL A 194 -4.45 -5.58 -11.43
CA VAL A 194 -4.83 -5.52 -10.03
C VAL A 194 -6.08 -4.66 -9.93
N TYR A 195 -7.10 -5.18 -9.25
CA TYR A 195 -8.37 -4.50 -9.03
C TYR A 195 -8.43 -3.94 -7.61
N ALA A 196 -8.81 -2.68 -7.47
CA ALA A 196 -8.93 -1.99 -6.19
C ALA A 196 -10.32 -1.35 -6.06
N PRO A 197 -11.32 -2.05 -5.52
CA PRO A 197 -12.71 -1.59 -5.49
C PRO A 197 -12.94 -0.36 -4.61
N ALA A 198 -12.05 -0.11 -3.64
CA ALA A 198 -12.13 1.08 -2.79
C ALA A 198 -11.77 2.37 -3.54
N SER A 199 -10.99 2.26 -4.63
CA SER A 199 -10.65 3.39 -5.49
C SER A 199 -11.81 3.68 -6.46
N PRO A 200 -12.22 4.94 -6.65
CA PRO A 200 -13.27 5.30 -7.61
C PRO A 200 -13.00 4.82 -9.04
N GLU A 201 -11.73 4.69 -9.43
CA GLU A 201 -11.32 4.21 -10.75
C GLU A 201 -11.18 2.68 -10.83
N GLY A 202 -11.37 1.94 -9.72
CA GLY A 202 -11.16 0.50 -9.67
C GLY A 202 -9.69 0.06 -9.77
N LEU A 203 -8.75 1.01 -9.73
CA LEU A 203 -7.31 0.78 -9.89
C LEU A 203 -6.55 1.14 -8.61
N PRO A 204 -5.44 0.44 -8.30
CA PRO A 204 -4.61 0.77 -7.15
C PRO A 204 -4.18 2.23 -7.17
N ALA A 205 -4.51 2.93 -6.10
CA ALA A 205 -4.21 4.34 -5.92
C ALA A 205 -3.85 4.61 -4.46
N THR A 206 -3.29 5.79 -4.22
CA THR A 206 -2.87 6.25 -2.90
C THR A 206 -4.03 6.18 -1.92
N ILE A 207 -3.78 5.76 -0.67
CA ILE A 207 -4.72 5.53 0.44
C ILE A 207 -5.79 4.46 0.27
N TYR A 208 -6.07 3.99 -0.95
CA TYR A 208 -7.13 2.99 -1.17
C TYR A 208 -6.61 1.57 -0.94
N PRO A 209 -7.11 0.86 0.08
CA PRO A 209 -6.73 -0.53 0.30
C PRO A 209 -7.28 -1.47 -0.77
N PHE A 210 -6.53 -2.52 -1.09
CA PHE A 210 -7.00 -3.60 -1.96
C PHE A 210 -6.40 -4.95 -1.55
N ASP A 211 -7.12 -6.03 -1.88
CA ASP A 211 -6.63 -7.38 -1.63
C ASP A 211 -5.63 -7.77 -2.71
N TYR A 212 -4.50 -8.33 -2.29
CA TYR A 212 -3.40 -8.65 -3.18
C TYR A 212 -2.73 -9.98 -2.81
N THR A 213 -2.21 -10.65 -3.84
CA THR A 213 -1.36 -11.82 -3.73
C THR A 213 -0.19 -11.60 -4.68
N PRO A 214 1.06 -11.47 -4.18
CA PRO A 214 2.21 -11.21 -5.03
C PRO A 214 2.34 -12.24 -6.13
N LYS A 215 2.47 -11.76 -7.37
CA LYS A 215 2.93 -12.58 -8.50
C LYS A 215 4.36 -12.18 -8.81
N PHE A 216 5.26 -13.13 -8.65
CA PHE A 216 6.67 -12.90 -8.87
C PHE A 216 7.05 -13.09 -10.34
N LYS A 217 8.18 -12.50 -10.73
CA LYS A 217 8.73 -12.56 -12.07
C LYS A 217 9.95 -13.47 -12.09
N ARG A 218 10.06 -14.27 -13.14
CA ARG A 218 11.23 -15.08 -13.45
C ARG A 218 12.24 -14.28 -14.27
N VAL A 219 13.49 -14.21 -13.80
CA VAL A 219 14.58 -13.49 -14.46
C VAL A 219 15.82 -14.38 -14.59
N PRO A 220 16.49 -14.42 -15.76
CA PRO A 220 17.73 -15.17 -15.92
C PRO A 220 18.82 -14.68 -14.95
N ASN A 221 19.56 -15.61 -14.35
CA ASN A 221 20.71 -15.32 -13.50
C ASN A 221 22.03 -15.64 -14.21
N ALA A 222 23.15 -15.18 -13.63
CA ALA A 222 24.48 -15.31 -14.23
C ALA A 222 24.94 -16.76 -14.43
N ALA A 223 24.32 -17.73 -13.73
CA ALA A 223 24.62 -19.14 -13.86
C ALA A 223 23.82 -19.85 -14.98
N GLY A 224 23.02 -19.10 -15.75
CA GLY A 224 22.16 -19.65 -16.80
C GLY A 224 20.87 -20.30 -16.27
N HIS A 225 20.56 -20.07 -14.99
CA HIS A 225 19.31 -20.49 -14.34
C HIS A 225 18.37 -19.29 -14.21
N THR A 226 17.24 -19.46 -13.53
CA THR A 226 16.25 -18.39 -13.34
C THR A 226 16.02 -18.11 -11.85
N ASP A 227 16.11 -16.84 -11.47
CA ASP A 227 15.68 -16.36 -10.16
C ASP A 227 14.24 -15.87 -10.22
N VAL A 228 13.53 -15.99 -9.11
CA VAL A 228 12.23 -15.35 -8.90
C VAL A 228 12.44 -14.06 -8.13
N VAL A 229 11.89 -12.96 -8.62
CA VAL A 229 11.99 -11.63 -8.03
C VAL A 229 10.61 -10.99 -7.88
N PRO A 230 10.40 -10.09 -6.91
CA PRO A 230 9.17 -9.30 -6.83
C PRO A 230 8.89 -8.52 -8.12
N PRO A 231 7.62 -8.17 -8.39
CA PRO A 231 7.30 -7.36 -9.55
C PRO A 231 7.76 -5.91 -9.37
N THR A 232 8.07 -5.26 -10.48
CA THR A 232 8.31 -3.81 -10.49
C THR A 232 6.97 -3.08 -10.33
N VAL A 233 6.91 -2.11 -9.42
CA VAL A 233 5.80 -1.17 -9.27
C VAL A 233 6.17 0.13 -9.94
N THR A 234 5.28 0.64 -10.79
CA THR A 234 5.39 1.99 -11.37
C THR A 234 4.37 2.90 -10.71
N VAL A 235 4.82 4.06 -10.24
CA VAL A 235 3.99 5.09 -9.63
C VAL A 235 3.90 6.27 -10.56
N THR A 236 2.68 6.71 -10.85
CA THR A 236 2.43 7.87 -11.71
C THR A 236 1.47 8.84 -11.03
N ALA A 237 1.79 10.13 -11.10
CA ALA A 237 0.94 11.21 -10.64
C ALA A 237 1.14 12.42 -11.56
N PRO A 238 0.09 13.22 -11.84
CA PRO A 238 0.26 14.41 -12.67
C PRO A 238 1.31 15.35 -12.07
N TYR A 239 2.16 15.94 -12.92
CA TYR A 239 3.22 16.91 -12.53
C TYR A 239 4.38 16.36 -11.68
N TYR A 240 4.41 15.06 -11.37
CA TYR A 240 5.54 14.38 -10.73
C TYR A 240 6.29 13.48 -11.73
N PRO A 241 7.60 13.26 -11.54
CA PRO A 241 8.33 12.29 -12.33
C PRO A 241 7.88 10.87 -11.94
N ASP A 242 7.71 10.01 -12.95
CA ASP A 242 7.39 8.60 -12.74
C ASP A 242 8.46 7.93 -11.89
N GLN A 243 8.03 7.13 -10.92
CA GLN A 243 8.93 6.33 -10.09
C GLN A 243 8.75 4.85 -10.36
N LYS A 244 9.85 4.09 -10.32
CA LYS A 244 9.83 2.63 -10.40
C LYS A 244 10.65 2.03 -9.26
N PHE A 245 10.11 1.02 -8.61
CA PHE A 245 10.82 0.27 -7.56
C PHE A 245 10.38 -1.19 -7.56
N GLN A 246 11.19 -2.06 -6.97
CA GLN A 246 10.80 -3.45 -6.74
C GLN A 246 9.87 -3.52 -5.55
N LEU A 247 8.72 -4.19 -5.71
CA LEU A 247 7.79 -4.42 -4.60
C LEU A 247 8.54 -5.06 -3.44
N ALA A 248 8.40 -4.52 -2.23
CA ALA A 248 8.99 -5.11 -1.04
C ALA A 248 8.22 -6.37 -0.64
N ALA A 249 8.54 -7.48 -1.30
CA ALA A 249 7.96 -8.80 -1.05
C ALA A 249 9.07 -9.83 -0.88
N GLU A 250 8.96 -10.67 0.12
CA GLU A 250 9.86 -11.80 0.33
C GLU A 250 9.54 -12.92 -0.65
N VAL A 251 10.56 -13.33 -1.40
CA VAL A 251 10.45 -14.46 -2.34
C VAL A 251 10.46 -15.77 -1.55
N PRO A 252 9.51 -16.69 -1.79
CA PRO A 252 9.53 -18.02 -1.19
C PRO A 252 10.85 -18.74 -1.45
N LYS A 253 11.45 -19.28 -0.38
CA LYS A 253 12.70 -20.03 -0.45
C LYS A 253 12.43 -21.53 -0.42
N LEU A 254 13.23 -22.26 -1.18
CA LEU A 254 13.16 -23.71 -1.25
C LEU A 254 14.31 -24.33 -0.46
N ILE A 255 14.02 -25.40 0.28
CA ILE A 255 15.01 -26.33 0.82
C ILE A 255 14.93 -27.60 -0.03
N ALA A 256 16.02 -27.92 -0.72
CA ALA A 256 16.13 -29.13 -1.55
C ALA A 256 17.22 -30.05 -1.01
N ASN A 257 16.91 -31.33 -0.87
CA ASN A 257 17.85 -32.37 -0.47
C ASN A 257 17.77 -33.54 -1.43
N MET A 258 18.93 -34.02 -1.89
CA MET A 258 19.01 -35.21 -2.73
C MET A 258 19.47 -36.41 -1.91
N ARG A 259 18.69 -37.47 -1.95
CA ARG A 259 19.07 -38.80 -1.46
C ARG A 259 19.34 -39.71 -2.66
N ARG A 260 20.43 -40.49 -2.57
CA ARG A 260 20.82 -41.45 -3.62
C ARG A 260 20.79 -42.87 -3.07
N GLU A 261 20.12 -43.76 -3.80
CA GLU A 261 20.05 -45.19 -3.51
C GLU A 261 20.33 -45.98 -4.79
N LYS A 262 21.51 -46.60 -4.88
CA LYS A 262 21.98 -47.31 -6.09
C LYS A 262 21.89 -46.42 -7.36
N ASN A 263 20.97 -46.75 -8.27
CA ASN A 263 20.73 -46.05 -9.55
C ASN A 263 19.50 -45.12 -9.49
N THR A 264 18.94 -44.90 -8.31
CA THR A 264 17.77 -44.06 -8.11
C THR A 264 18.16 -42.86 -7.25
N ILE A 265 17.66 -41.68 -7.62
CA ILE A 265 17.70 -40.50 -6.77
C ILE A 265 16.29 -40.12 -6.36
N THR A 266 16.17 -39.55 -5.18
CA THR A 266 14.96 -38.85 -4.73
C THR A 266 15.39 -37.47 -4.30
N ILE A 267 14.80 -36.44 -4.91
CA ILE A 267 15.02 -35.07 -4.50
C ILE A 267 13.80 -34.62 -3.73
N GLU A 268 13.96 -34.43 -2.43
CA GLU A 268 12.94 -33.81 -1.59
C GLU A 268 13.05 -32.31 -1.72
N ALA A 269 11.92 -31.64 -1.96
CA ALA A 269 11.84 -30.19 -2.03
C ALA A 269 10.73 -29.72 -1.10
N LYS A 270 11.06 -28.79 -0.21
CA LYS A 270 10.14 -28.22 0.79
C LYS A 270 10.24 -26.71 0.77
N ASP A 271 9.11 -26.05 0.97
CA ASP A 271 9.09 -24.61 1.21
C ASP A 271 9.71 -24.32 2.58
N ALA A 272 10.68 -23.41 2.61
CA ALA A 272 11.45 -23.11 3.82
C ALA A 272 10.60 -22.51 4.95
N THR A 273 9.48 -21.86 4.61
CA THR A 273 8.63 -21.14 5.56
C THR A 273 7.56 -22.05 6.14
N THR A 274 6.91 -22.85 5.28
CA THR A 274 5.75 -23.67 5.63
C THR A 274 6.11 -25.12 5.91
N GLY A 275 7.31 -25.58 5.51
CA GLY A 275 7.75 -26.97 5.60
C GLY A 275 7.01 -27.93 4.67
N LYS A 276 6.05 -27.44 3.88
CA LYS A 276 5.23 -28.26 2.99
C LYS A 276 6.04 -28.74 1.79
N PRO A 277 5.79 -29.97 1.30
CA PRO A 277 6.42 -30.43 0.08
C PRO A 277 6.05 -29.54 -1.09
N VAL A 278 7.04 -29.24 -1.94
CA VAL A 278 6.87 -28.47 -3.17
C VAL A 278 7.11 -29.39 -4.35
N GLU A 279 6.13 -29.46 -5.23
CA GLU A 279 6.28 -30.17 -6.50
C GLU A 279 7.07 -29.29 -7.48
N MET A 280 8.20 -29.80 -7.94
CA MET A 280 9.07 -29.15 -8.90
C MET A 280 9.52 -30.16 -9.94
N ARG A 281 9.91 -29.64 -11.11
CA ARG A 281 10.51 -30.46 -12.16
C ARG A 281 12.00 -30.60 -11.90
N VAL A 282 12.48 -31.84 -11.91
CA VAL A 282 13.90 -32.17 -11.79
C VAL A 282 14.52 -32.21 -13.17
N MET A 283 15.58 -31.44 -13.35
CA MET A 283 16.31 -31.29 -14.60
C MET A 283 17.71 -31.90 -14.47
N SER A 284 18.21 -32.54 -15.52
CA SER A 284 19.61 -32.96 -15.66
C SER A 284 20.17 -32.37 -16.96
N GLY A 285 21.10 -31.43 -16.85
CA GLY A 285 21.47 -30.60 -17.99
C GLY A 285 20.25 -29.78 -18.45
N GLY A 286 19.83 -29.96 -19.70
CA GLY A 286 18.63 -29.30 -20.25
C GLY A 286 17.35 -30.15 -20.20
N ASP A 287 17.44 -31.42 -19.82
CA ASP A 287 16.33 -32.37 -19.97
C ASP A 287 15.60 -32.64 -18.64
N PRO A 288 14.26 -32.71 -18.65
CA PRO A 288 13.50 -33.12 -17.48
C PRO A 288 13.66 -34.63 -17.25
N ILE A 289 14.07 -34.99 -16.03
CA ILE A 289 14.29 -36.39 -15.65
C ILE A 289 13.26 -36.90 -14.64
N GLY A 290 12.46 -36.02 -14.04
CA GLY A 290 11.38 -36.41 -13.14
C GLY A 290 10.84 -35.26 -12.33
N GLU A 291 10.26 -35.59 -11.18
CA GLU A 291 9.63 -34.65 -10.25
C GLU A 291 10.16 -34.86 -8.84
N THR A 292 10.15 -33.80 -8.05
CA THR A 292 10.53 -33.87 -6.64
C THR A 292 9.59 -34.79 -5.86
N ASN A 293 10.10 -35.32 -4.74
CA ASN A 293 9.39 -36.23 -3.84
C ASN A 293 8.98 -37.57 -4.48
N LYS A 294 9.55 -37.92 -5.65
CA LYS A 294 9.38 -39.21 -6.33
C LYS A 294 10.74 -39.86 -6.62
N PRO A 295 10.85 -41.20 -6.63
CA PRO A 295 12.05 -41.89 -7.08
C PRO A 295 12.29 -41.68 -8.58
N ILE A 296 13.51 -41.30 -8.96
CA ILE A 296 13.94 -41.05 -10.34
C ILE A 296 15.10 -41.99 -10.67
N ALA A 297 14.94 -42.84 -11.68
CA ALA A 297 16.00 -43.72 -12.15
C ALA A 297 17.01 -42.92 -13.00
N LEU A 298 18.27 -42.86 -12.57
CA LEU A 298 19.34 -42.21 -13.32
C LEU A 298 19.80 -43.10 -14.47
N ARG A 299 19.92 -42.50 -15.66
CA ARG A 299 20.53 -43.19 -16.82
C ARG A 299 22.06 -43.15 -16.69
N LYS A 300 22.76 -44.19 -17.17
CA LYS A 300 24.25 -44.32 -17.06
C LYS A 300 25.05 -43.13 -17.63
N ASN A 301 24.43 -42.28 -18.46
CA ASN A 301 25.07 -41.16 -19.14
C ASN A 301 24.63 -39.77 -18.61
N GLU A 302 23.82 -39.70 -17.54
CA GLU A 302 23.46 -38.42 -16.92
C GLU A 302 24.64 -37.88 -16.10
N ARG A 303 25.47 -37.05 -16.77
CA ARG A 303 26.63 -36.34 -16.18
C ARG A 303 26.38 -34.84 -15.99
N GLY A 304 25.19 -34.36 -16.36
CA GLY A 304 24.82 -32.96 -16.28
C GLY A 304 24.61 -32.48 -14.85
N GLN A 305 24.54 -31.16 -14.69
CA GLN A 305 24.06 -30.52 -13.48
C GLN A 305 22.63 -30.97 -13.19
N ILE A 306 22.33 -31.36 -11.94
CA ILE A 306 20.97 -31.63 -11.49
C ILE A 306 20.43 -30.40 -10.78
N TRP A 307 19.30 -29.90 -11.25
CA TRP A 307 18.67 -28.70 -10.73
C TRP A 307 17.14 -28.81 -10.77
N LEU A 308 16.48 -27.94 -10.02
CA LEU A 308 15.03 -27.90 -9.87
C LEU A 308 14.49 -26.65 -10.53
N THR A 309 13.36 -26.77 -11.22
CA THR A 309 12.61 -25.62 -11.73
C THR A 309 11.16 -25.64 -11.28
N SER A 310 10.67 -24.45 -10.90
CA SER A 310 9.30 -24.27 -10.38
C SER A 310 8.27 -24.43 -11.48
N MET A 311 7.22 -25.21 -11.23
CA MET A 311 6.10 -25.34 -12.19
C MET A 311 5.13 -24.15 -12.20
N PHE A 312 5.12 -23.35 -11.12
CA PHE A 312 4.16 -22.26 -10.90
C PHE A 312 4.82 -20.90 -10.66
N ASP A 313 6.04 -20.71 -11.18
CA ASP A 313 6.80 -19.45 -11.08
C ASP A 313 6.96 -18.86 -9.65
N MET A 314 6.88 -19.72 -8.63
CA MET A 314 6.88 -19.32 -7.22
C MET A 314 8.26 -19.40 -6.57
N TYR A 315 9.16 -20.26 -7.09
CA TYR A 315 10.50 -20.47 -6.55
C TYR A 315 11.57 -20.27 -7.63
N SER A 316 12.71 -19.71 -7.23
CA SER A 316 13.93 -19.71 -8.05
C SER A 316 14.36 -21.13 -8.38
N ASP A 317 15.12 -21.27 -9.47
CA ASP A 317 15.78 -22.52 -9.78
C ASP A 317 16.83 -22.86 -8.73
N VAL A 318 16.92 -24.14 -8.36
CA VAL A 318 17.84 -24.60 -7.30
C VAL A 318 18.74 -25.70 -7.85
N VAL A 319 20.04 -25.46 -7.82
CA VAL A 319 21.04 -26.47 -8.16
C VAL A 319 21.23 -27.41 -6.98
N VAL A 320 20.91 -28.69 -7.17
CA VAL A 320 20.99 -29.71 -6.11
C VAL A 320 22.26 -30.55 -6.24
N ALA A 321 22.78 -30.71 -7.47
CA ALA A 321 24.10 -31.29 -7.71
C ALA A 321 24.80 -30.59 -8.87
N LYS A 322 26.07 -30.19 -8.67
CA LYS A 322 26.90 -29.62 -9.74
C LYS A 322 27.29 -30.69 -10.76
N ALA A 323 27.49 -30.27 -12.01
CA ALA A 323 28.07 -31.12 -13.05
C ALA A 323 29.46 -31.60 -12.59
N ARG A 324 29.79 -32.86 -12.91
CA ARG A 324 31.10 -33.48 -12.66
C ARG A 324 31.90 -33.58 -13.93
#